data_AF-A0A2W4SYA1-F1
#
_entry.id   AF-A0A2W4SYA1-F1
#
_cell.length_a   1.000
_cell.length_b   1.000
_cell.length_c   1.000
_cell.angle_alpha   90.00
_cell.angle_beta   90.00
_cell.angle_gamma   90.00
#
_symmetry.space_group_name_H-M   'P 1'
#
loop_
_entity.id
_entity.type
_entity.pdbx_description
1 polymer ?
#
loop_
_entity_poly.entity_id
_entity_poly.type
_entity_poly.pdbx_seq_one_letter_code
_entity_poly.pdbx_strand_id
1 'polypeptide(L)'
;ARSGELALTTTALRASRLVAGGRNGSFEAAGPVVLTARTFRFGDLSLGGASGTLDVDVTHDGATLVTANGALRASDGAWPLFGAVTGSDVPELAGMKRALGAFALD
;
A
#
# COMPACT_ATOMS: atom_id res chain seq x y z
N ALA A 1 9.41 -8.23 13.07
CA ALA A 1 9.00 -7.25 12.06
C ALA A 1 8.58 -5.98 12.78
N ARG A 2 9.09 -4.79 12.40
CA ARG A 2 8.55 -3.54 12.95
C ARG A 2 7.14 -3.36 12.37
N SER A 3 6.13 -3.32 13.24
CA SER A 3 4.75 -3.03 12.85
C SER A 3 4.70 -1.61 12.30
N GLY A 4 4.53 -1.47 10.99
CA GLY A 4 4.12 -0.21 10.38
C GLY A 4 2.61 -0.12 10.46
N GLU A 5 2.08 0.99 10.95
CA GLU A 5 0.64 1.25 10.86
C GLU A 5 0.26 1.43 9.38
N LEU A 6 -0.72 0.64 8.92
CA LEU A 6 -1.32 0.76 7.60
C LEU A 6 -2.62 1.54 7.72
N ALA A 7 -2.71 2.66 7.01
CA ALA A 7 -3.94 3.46 6.93
C ALA A 7 -4.31 3.74 5.47
N LEU A 8 -5.58 3.50 5.14
CA LEU A 8 -6.15 3.70 3.82
C LEU A 8 -7.40 4.58 3.93
N THR A 9 -7.58 5.52 3.00
CA THR A 9 -8.83 6.31 2.94
C THR A 9 -9.44 6.28 1.54
N THR A 10 -10.78 6.30 1.50
CA THR A 10 -11.56 6.18 0.25
C THR A 10 -11.08 4.99 -0.58
N THR A 11 -11.27 3.79 -0.06
CA THR A 11 -10.68 2.56 -0.59
C THR A 11 -11.71 1.75 -1.36
N ALA A 12 -11.30 1.21 -2.51
CA ALA A 12 -12.02 0.14 -3.18
C ALA A 12 -11.07 -1.02 -3.46
N LEU A 13 -11.55 -2.23 -3.14
CA LEU A 13 -10.88 -3.50 -3.42
C LEU A 13 -11.82 -4.29 -4.33
N ARG A 14 -11.31 -4.76 -5.47
CA ARG A 14 -12.08 -5.57 -6.42
C ARG A 14 -11.34 -6.86 -6.68
N ALA A 15 -11.92 -7.97 -6.26
CA ALA A 15 -11.42 -9.29 -6.59
C ALA A 15 -12.13 -9.84 -7.83
N SER A 16 -11.39 -10.34 -8.81
CA SER A 16 -11.97 -11.04 -9.98
C SER A 16 -12.28 -12.50 -9.67
N ARG A 17 -11.50 -13.10 -8.78
CA ARG A 17 -11.70 -14.44 -8.22
C ARG A 17 -11.18 -14.42 -6.79
N LEU A 18 -12.04 -14.73 -5.84
CA LEU A 18 -11.67 -14.89 -4.44
C LEU A 18 -12.09 -16.29 -4.00
N VAL A 19 -11.15 -17.04 -3.44
CA VAL A 19 -11.45 -18.28 -2.73
C VAL A 19 -11.44 -17.94 -1.25
N ALA A 20 -12.52 -18.27 -0.55
CA ALA A 20 -12.63 -18.04 0.88
C ALA A 20 -13.21 -19.28 1.57
N GLY A 21 -12.72 -19.55 2.76
CA GLY A 21 -13.12 -20.69 3.58
C GLY A 21 -12.98 -20.37 5.06
N GLY A 22 -13.55 -21.21 5.91
CA GLY A 22 -13.42 -21.06 7.34
C GLY A 22 -14.15 -22.13 8.13
N ARG A 23 -13.69 -22.38 9.35
CA ARG A 23 -14.30 -23.31 10.31
C ARG A 23 -13.91 -22.91 11.74
N ASN A 24 -14.83 -23.08 12.69
CA ASN A 24 -14.54 -22.94 14.12
C ASN A 24 -13.85 -21.61 14.50
N GLY A 25 -14.21 -20.51 13.84
CA GLY A 25 -13.63 -19.19 14.08
C GLY A 25 -12.34 -18.90 13.31
N SER A 26 -11.73 -19.89 12.64
CA SER A 26 -10.67 -19.64 11.67
C SER A 26 -11.27 -19.32 10.29
N PHE A 27 -10.56 -18.48 9.53
CA PHE A 27 -10.91 -18.20 8.15
C PHE A 27 -9.66 -17.98 7.29
N GLU A 28 -9.81 -18.24 6.00
CA GLU A 28 -8.81 -17.99 4.98
C GLU A 28 -9.46 -17.34 3.75
N ALA A 29 -8.72 -16.46 3.08
CA ALA A 29 -9.16 -15.83 1.85
C ALA A 29 -7.97 -15.54 0.95
N ALA A 30 -8.01 -16.01 -0.30
CA ALA A 30 -6.93 -15.81 -1.25
C ALA A 30 -7.44 -15.49 -2.65
N GLY A 31 -6.70 -14.64 -3.36
CA GLY A 31 -6.94 -14.35 -4.77
C GLY A 31 -6.44 -12.99 -5.25
N PRO A 32 -6.52 -12.74 -6.57
CA PRO A 32 -6.14 -11.47 -7.17
C PRO A 32 -7.13 -10.36 -6.82
N VAL A 33 -6.59 -9.21 -6.42
CA VAL A 33 -7.32 -8.01 -6.01
C VAL A 33 -6.74 -6.78 -6.71
N VAL A 34 -7.62 -5.96 -7.28
CA VAL A 34 -7.30 -4.59 -7.69
C VAL A 34 -7.60 -3.65 -6.54
N LEU A 35 -6.61 -2.87 -6.12
CA LEU A 35 -6.71 -1.85 -5.10
C LEU A 35 -6.77 -0.46 -5.75
N THR A 36 -7.65 0.38 -5.27
CA THR A 36 -7.58 1.84 -5.45
C THR A 36 -7.82 2.53 -4.11
N ALA A 37 -7.01 3.52 -3.75
CA ALA A 37 -7.18 4.31 -2.55
C ALA A 37 -6.84 5.78 -2.82
N ARG A 38 -7.60 6.70 -2.20
CA ARG A 38 -7.25 8.13 -2.25
C ARG A 38 -5.93 8.37 -1.54
N THR A 39 -5.77 7.79 -0.35
CA THR A 39 -4.52 7.82 0.40
C THR A 39 -4.16 6.43 0.89
N PHE A 40 -2.88 6.07 0.78
CA PHE A 40 -2.27 4.91 1.40
C PHE A 40 -1.10 5.39 2.27
N ARG A 41 -1.04 4.96 3.53
CA ARG A 41 0.06 5.25 4.44
C ARG A 41 0.61 3.97 5.05
N PHE A 42 1.93 3.85 5.08
CA PHE A 42 2.62 2.74 5.73
C PHE A 42 3.91 3.23 6.38
N GLY A 43 3.94 3.25 7.72
CA GLY A 43 5.01 3.94 8.45
C GLY A 43 5.12 5.40 8.01
N ASP A 44 6.31 5.80 7.57
CA ASP A 44 6.57 7.16 7.06
C ASP A 44 6.29 7.32 5.56
N LEU A 45 5.79 6.30 4.86
CA LEU A 45 5.41 6.43 3.45
C LEU A 45 3.97 6.94 3.35
N SER A 46 3.75 7.99 2.56
CA SER A 46 2.42 8.51 2.19
C SER A 46 2.29 8.50 0.68
N LEU A 47 1.22 7.87 0.18
CA LEU A 47 0.90 7.77 -1.23
C LEU A 47 -0.48 8.37 -1.50
N GLY A 48 -0.55 9.35 -2.38
CA GLY A 48 -1.79 9.91 -2.92
C GLY A 48 -2.15 9.28 -4.26
N GLY A 49 -3.43 8.92 -4.43
CA GLY A 49 -3.93 8.28 -5.65
C GLY A 49 -3.31 6.89 -5.88
N ALA A 50 -3.25 6.08 -4.83
CA ALA A 50 -2.66 4.75 -4.89
C ALA A 50 -3.54 3.78 -5.69
N SER A 51 -2.93 3.01 -6.58
CA SER A 51 -3.58 1.93 -7.33
C SER A 51 -2.63 0.75 -7.51
N GLY A 52 -3.16 -0.47 -7.52
CA GLY A 52 -2.32 -1.66 -7.60
C GLY A 52 -3.08 -2.93 -7.94
N THR A 53 -2.33 -3.95 -8.33
CA THR A 53 -2.80 -5.32 -8.57
C THR A 53 -2.02 -6.24 -7.65
N LEU A 54 -2.73 -6.89 -6.74
CA LEU A 54 -2.15 -7.66 -5.64
C LEU A 54 -2.73 -9.07 -5.63
N ASP A 55 -1.90 -10.08 -5.53
CA ASP A 55 -2.30 -11.41 -5.07
C ASP A 55 -2.25 -11.41 -3.55
N VAL A 56 -3.42 -11.54 -2.93
CA VAL A 56 -3.60 -11.49 -1.48
C VAL A 56 -3.84 -12.89 -0.96
N ASP A 57 -3.24 -13.21 0.18
CA ASP A 57 -3.51 -14.39 1.00
C ASP A 57 -3.66 -13.95 2.47
N VAL A 58 -4.86 -14.17 3.00
CA VAL A 58 -5.26 -13.88 4.37
C VAL A 58 -5.51 -15.19 5.10
N THR A 59 -4.88 -15.37 6.24
CA THR A 59 -5.16 -16.47 7.17
C THR A 59 -5.45 -15.90 8.54
N HIS A 60 -6.51 -16.38 9.19
CA HIS A 60 -6.83 -16.07 10.57
C HIS A 60 -7.04 -17.36 11.36
N ASP A 61 -6.18 -17.58 12.34
CA ASP A 61 -6.31 -18.63 13.35
C ASP A 61 -5.79 -18.07 14.68
N GLY A 62 -6.64 -17.29 15.35
CA GLY A 62 -6.30 -16.47 16.51
C GLY A 62 -5.59 -15.17 16.15
N ALA A 63 -4.49 -15.24 15.40
CA ALA A 63 -3.82 -14.07 14.81
C ALA A 63 -4.16 -13.96 13.31
N THR A 64 -4.33 -12.73 12.82
CA THR A 64 -4.50 -12.47 11.38
C THR A 64 -3.14 -12.25 10.72
N LEU A 65 -2.81 -13.08 9.74
CA LEU A 65 -1.72 -12.86 8.82
C LEU A 65 -2.29 -12.44 7.46
N VAL A 66 -1.75 -11.36 6.91
CA VAL A 66 -2.05 -10.90 5.56
C VAL A 66 -0.74 -10.85 4.79
N THR A 67 -0.68 -11.55 3.68
CA THR A 67 0.38 -11.39 2.68
C THR A 67 -0.24 -10.83 1.39
N ALA A 68 0.50 -9.94 0.75
CA ALA A 68 0.10 -9.33 -0.51
C ALA A 68 1.34 -9.17 -1.37
N ASN A 69 1.32 -9.73 -2.57
CA ASN A 69 2.41 -9.63 -3.54
C ASN A 69 1.87 -9.00 -4.81
N GLY A 70 2.67 -8.16 -5.47
CA GLY A 70 2.30 -7.54 -6.73
C GLY A 70 2.70 -6.08 -6.77
N ALA A 71 2.08 -5.36 -7.70
CA ALA A 71 2.49 -4.02 -8.06
C ALA A 71 1.62 -2.95 -7.39
N LEU A 72 2.26 -1.85 -6.98
CA LEU A 72 1.61 -0.67 -6.40
C LEU A 72 2.21 0.59 -7.02
N ARG A 73 1.34 1.49 -7.47
CA ARG A 73 1.73 2.80 -8.03
C ARG A 73 0.93 3.91 -7.37
N ALA A 74 1.49 5.11 -7.33
CA ALA A 74 0.81 6.29 -6.85
C ALA A 74 1.20 7.53 -7.65
N SER A 75 0.29 8.50 -7.72
CA SER A 75 0.55 9.79 -8.39
C SER A 75 1.30 10.80 -7.52
N ASP A 76 1.28 10.61 -6.21
CA ASP A 76 1.87 11.53 -5.24
C ASP A 76 2.50 10.75 -4.08
N GLY A 77 3.70 10.22 -4.31
CA GLY A 77 4.50 9.55 -3.28
C GLY A 77 5.36 10.51 -2.48
N ALA A 78 5.32 10.39 -1.16
CA ALA A 78 6.14 11.19 -0.27
C ALA A 78 6.57 10.40 0.96
N TRP A 79 7.80 10.65 1.39
CA TRP A 79 8.22 10.40 2.76
C TRP A 79 8.14 11.73 3.51
N PRO A 80 7.11 11.99 4.35
CA PRO A 80 6.90 13.29 4.99
C PRO A 80 8.09 13.75 5.84
N LEU A 81 8.95 12.83 6.29
CA LEU A 81 10.22 13.15 6.96
C LEU A 81 11.12 14.08 6.14
N PHE A 82 11.08 14.00 4.80
CA PHE A 82 11.84 14.91 3.93
C PHE A 82 11.11 16.24 3.67
N GLY A 83 9.84 16.35 4.04
CA GLY A 83 8.98 17.47 3.70
C GLY A 83 8.70 17.58 2.20
N ALA A 84 7.93 18.61 1.83
CA ALA A 84 7.66 18.92 0.43
C ALA A 84 8.93 19.38 -0.31
N VAL A 85 8.89 19.36 -1.64
CA VAL A 85 9.90 20.04 -2.46
C VAL A 85 9.79 21.55 -2.24
N THR A 86 10.89 22.21 -1.92
CA THR A 86 10.93 23.66 -1.70
C THR A 86 11.98 24.34 -2.58
N GLY A 87 11.86 25.65 -2.80
CA GLY A 87 12.86 26.43 -3.53
C GLY A 87 14.22 26.53 -2.84
N SER A 88 14.29 26.16 -1.56
CA SER A 88 15.52 26.11 -0.76
C SER A 88 16.20 24.74 -0.82
N ASP A 89 15.58 23.73 -1.44
CA ASP A 89 16.20 22.42 -1.58
C ASP A 89 17.38 22.50 -2.55
N VAL A 90 18.50 21.88 -2.17
CA VAL A 90 19.59 21.62 -3.12
C VAL A 90 19.07 20.73 -4.26
N PRO A 91 19.60 20.88 -5.50
CA PRO A 91 19.09 20.18 -6.67
C PRO A 91 18.93 18.66 -6.48
N GLU A 92 19.86 18.03 -5.77
CA GLU A 92 19.90 16.61 -5.48
C GLU A 92 18.74 16.18 -4.57
N LEU A 93 18.48 16.93 -3.49
CA LEU A 93 17.37 16.68 -2.58
C LEU A 93 16.02 16.88 -3.28
N ALA A 94 15.90 17.94 -4.08
CA ALA A 94 14.70 18.18 -4.88
C ALA A 94 14.49 17.06 -5.91
N GLY A 95 15.56 16.58 -6.54
CA GLY A 95 15.54 15.44 -7.45
C GLY A 95 15.05 14.17 -6.77
N MET A 96 15.62 13.83 -5.60
CA MET A 96 15.21 12.69 -4.80
C MET A 96 13.73 12.77 -4.40
N LYS A 97 13.27 13.90 -3.83
CA LYS A 97 11.87 14.11 -3.45
C LYS A 97 10.90 13.97 -4.64
N ARG A 98 11.27 14.46 -5.82
CA ARG A 98 10.45 14.29 -7.04
C ARG A 98 10.42 12.84 -7.53
N ALA A 99 11.54 12.13 -7.44
CA ALA A 99 11.58 10.71 -7.79
C ALA A 99 10.66 9.88 -6.87
N LEU A 100 10.57 10.25 -5.58
CA LEU A 100 9.60 9.66 -4.65
C LEU A 100 8.14 9.95 -5.05
N GLY A 101 7.89 11.13 -5.65
CA GLY A 101 6.57 11.54 -6.16
C GLY A 101 5.96 10.55 -7.16
N ALA A 102 6.79 10.03 -8.07
CA ALA A 102 6.39 9.04 -9.08
C ALA A 102 6.56 7.60 -8.53
N PHE A 103 5.88 7.29 -7.42
CA PHE A 103 6.05 6.02 -6.74
C PHE A 103 5.57 4.84 -7.60
N ALA A 104 6.44 3.83 -7.74
CA ALA A 104 6.13 2.53 -8.33
C ALA A 104 6.92 1.43 -7.62
N LEU A 105 6.21 0.34 -7.30
CA LEU A 105 6.75 -0.93 -6.83
C LEU A 105 6.15 -2.01 -7.74
N ASP A 106 6.99 -2.90 -8.26
CA ASP A 106 6.62 -4.02 -9.14
C ASP A 106 6.94 -5.36 -8.46
#